data_AF-A0A7S0L9E1-F1
#
_entry.id   AF-A0A7S0L9E1-F1
#
_cell.length_a   1.000
_cell.length_b   1.000
_cell.length_c   1.000
_cell.angle_alpha   90.00
_cell.angle_beta   90.00
_cell.angle_gamma   90.00
#
_symmetry.space_group_name_H-M   'P 1'
#
loop_
_entity.id
_entity.type
_entity.pdbx_description
1 polymer ?
#
loop_
_entity_poly.entity_id
_entity_poly.type
_entity_poly.pdbx_seq_one_letter_code
_entity_poly.pdbx_strand_id
1 'polypeptide(L)'
;ASREAMEGKSKEELRQEGWVFHGGASSAGAKGAARHFYGGVTSSDEDQEGERLLGIIVQHGSQAAEEVLETMASDGRRAVQAKGCAALAILAEKDAGRAVALGLHAVLAVLSAMEALLDAPAVQASGCSALGNLCLGAGASEVLKGGGIDAVIRAMKAHPAEVAVQEKGCLALGNLAFTDQGETAAVEQGSVAAIAVALKALGAQHAKVAEEACDALANLVAGEAGKQALLAEDGVVLLGAHPGIASAVEVLAELRKKQGE
;
A
#
# COMPACT_ATOMS: atom_id res chain seq x y z
N ALA A 1 -8.28 17.19 13.27
CA ALA A 1 -8.27 18.26 12.25
C ALA A 1 -9.21 17.84 11.12
N SER A 2 -9.96 18.76 10.51
CA SER A 2 -10.93 18.42 9.46
C SER A 2 -10.24 17.88 8.22
N ARG A 3 -10.85 16.89 7.56
CA ARG A 3 -10.30 16.18 6.38
C ARG A 3 -10.13 17.07 5.15
N GLU A 4 -10.87 18.18 5.06
CA GLU A 4 -10.67 19.27 4.09
C GLU A 4 -9.27 19.91 4.20
N ALA A 5 -8.62 19.87 5.37
CA ALA A 5 -7.30 20.43 5.56
C ALA A 5 -6.18 19.62 4.86
N MET A 6 -6.51 18.47 4.25
CA MET A 6 -5.55 17.54 3.66
C MET A 6 -5.54 17.58 2.12
N GLU A 7 -6.56 18.14 1.48
CA GLU A 7 -6.60 18.28 0.02
C GLU A 7 -5.45 19.16 -0.48
N GLY A 8 -4.64 18.62 -1.39
CA GLY A 8 -3.51 19.32 -2.00
C GLY A 8 -2.21 19.32 -1.20
N LYS A 9 -2.16 18.71 0.00
CA LYS A 9 -0.93 18.61 0.82
C LYS A 9 -0.19 17.29 0.59
N SER A 10 1.14 17.38 0.59
CA SER A 10 2.06 16.24 0.53
C SER A 10 2.11 15.46 1.84
N LYS A 11 2.58 14.21 1.77
CA LYS A 11 2.84 13.36 2.95
C LYS A 11 3.79 14.03 3.94
N GLU A 12 4.73 14.84 3.45
CA GLU A 12 5.71 15.54 4.26
C GLU A 12 5.10 16.76 4.98
N GLU A 13 4.26 17.54 4.29
CA GLU A 13 3.52 18.65 4.89
C GLU A 13 2.55 18.15 5.96
N LEU A 14 1.87 17.05 5.67
CA LEU A 14 1.00 16.40 6.64
C LEU A 14 1.81 15.87 7.85
N ARG A 15 3.02 15.32 7.66
CA ARG A 15 3.91 14.97 8.78
C ARG A 15 4.28 16.16 9.65
N GLN A 16 4.55 17.30 9.03
CA GLN A 16 4.87 18.55 9.74
C GLN A 16 3.66 19.09 10.52
N GLU A 17 2.45 18.78 10.07
CA GLU A 17 1.19 19.10 10.76
C GLU A 17 0.81 18.07 11.84
N GLY A 18 1.70 17.11 12.14
CA GLY A 18 1.51 16.10 13.18
C GLY A 18 0.79 14.83 12.71
N TRP A 19 0.57 14.66 11.41
CA TRP A 19 0.01 13.43 10.86
C TRP A 19 1.08 12.35 10.79
N VAL A 20 0.79 11.18 11.35
CA VAL A 20 1.72 10.07 11.37
C VAL A 20 1.51 9.22 10.12
N PHE A 21 2.58 8.97 9.38
CA PHE A 21 2.54 8.06 8.24
C PHE A 21 3.64 7.01 8.35
N HIS A 22 3.23 5.76 8.43
CA HIS A 22 4.10 4.60 8.44
C HIS A 22 4.35 4.12 6.99
N GLY A 23 5.42 3.34 6.79
CA GLY A 23 5.93 2.94 5.46
C GLY A 23 7.05 3.82 4.87
N GLY A 24 7.50 4.87 5.57
CA GLY A 24 8.70 5.60 5.18
C GLY A 24 9.95 4.98 5.79
N ALA A 25 10.64 4.08 5.08
CA ALA A 25 12.05 3.90 5.37
C ALA A 25 12.70 5.28 5.25
N SER A 26 13.29 5.77 6.34
CA SER A 26 14.10 6.98 6.31
C SER A 26 15.06 6.91 5.13
N SER A 27 15.24 8.03 4.42
CA SER A 27 16.13 8.15 3.27
C SER A 27 17.59 7.73 3.54
N ALA A 28 17.96 7.48 4.80
CA ALA A 28 19.24 6.92 5.20
C ALA A 28 19.38 5.38 4.97
N GLY A 29 18.27 4.65 4.76
CA GLY A 29 18.27 3.18 4.55
C GLY A 29 18.09 2.72 3.10
N ALA A 30 17.69 3.61 2.18
CA ALA A 30 17.29 3.24 0.82
C ALA A 30 18.41 2.56 -0.01
N LYS A 31 19.68 2.89 0.25
CA LYS A 31 20.83 2.29 -0.48
C LYS A 31 21.11 0.82 -0.12
N GLY A 32 20.61 0.36 1.02
CA GLY A 32 20.76 -1.02 1.52
C GLY A 32 19.47 -1.84 1.46
N ALA A 33 18.31 -1.22 1.68
CA ALA A 33 17.02 -1.91 1.73
C ALA A 33 16.57 -2.45 0.35
N ALA A 34 16.84 -1.74 -0.74
CA ALA A 34 16.56 -2.22 -2.10
C ALA A 34 17.31 -3.53 -2.44
N ARG A 35 18.49 -3.75 -1.83
CA ARG A 35 19.26 -5.00 -2.00
C ARG A 35 18.82 -6.13 -1.07
N HIS A 36 18.27 -5.83 0.11
CA HIS A 36 17.87 -6.85 1.08
C HIS A 36 16.42 -7.34 0.92
N PHE A 37 15.50 -6.50 0.45
CA PHE A 37 14.10 -6.90 0.21
C PHE A 37 13.90 -7.70 -1.08
N TYR A 38 14.79 -7.54 -2.06
CA TYR A 38 14.69 -8.15 -3.38
C TYR A 38 15.85 -9.12 -3.68
N GLY A 39 16.65 -9.48 -2.67
CA GLY A 39 17.88 -10.24 -2.82
C GLY A 39 17.71 -11.74 -2.60
N GLY A 40 17.50 -12.48 -3.68
CA GLY A 40 17.70 -13.93 -3.76
C GLY A 40 18.23 -14.28 -5.15
N VAL A 41 19.51 -14.69 -5.24
CA VAL A 41 20.25 -14.87 -6.51
C VAL A 41 19.91 -16.20 -7.18
N THR A 42 19.52 -16.16 -8.46
CA THR A 42 20.06 -17.01 -9.54
C THR A 42 19.97 -16.27 -10.87
N SER A 43 21.04 -16.26 -11.66
CA SER A 43 21.17 -15.51 -12.91
C SER A 43 20.40 -16.17 -14.06
N SER A 44 19.17 -15.71 -14.30
CA SER A 44 18.45 -15.92 -15.56
C SER A 44 18.37 -14.60 -16.35
N ASP A 45 18.18 -14.66 -17.66
CA ASP A 45 17.87 -13.47 -18.48
C ASP A 45 16.53 -12.81 -18.05
N GLU A 46 15.69 -13.53 -17.27
CA GLU A 46 14.47 -12.99 -16.66
C GLU A 46 14.75 -12.01 -15.53
N ASP A 47 15.85 -12.21 -14.80
CA ASP A 47 16.24 -11.34 -13.69
C ASP A 47 17.00 -10.11 -14.16
N GLN A 48 17.77 -10.20 -15.25
CA GLN A 48 18.59 -9.08 -15.73
C GLN A 48 17.76 -7.87 -16.14
N GLU A 49 16.70 -8.07 -16.92
CA GLU A 49 15.86 -6.95 -17.39
C GLU A 49 15.03 -6.34 -16.25
N GLY A 50 14.54 -7.17 -15.33
CA GLY A 50 13.87 -6.70 -14.12
C GLY A 50 14.80 -5.89 -13.20
N GLU A 51 16.02 -6.37 -12.96
CA GLU A 51 17.01 -5.61 -12.17
C GLU A 51 17.45 -4.32 -12.86
N ARG A 52 17.49 -4.31 -14.20
CA ARG A 52 17.76 -3.10 -14.99
C ARG A 52 16.71 -2.01 -14.71
N LEU A 53 15.43 -2.35 -14.62
CA LEU A 53 14.36 -1.39 -14.32
C LEU A 53 14.52 -0.70 -12.96
N LEU A 54 14.90 -1.45 -11.93
CA LEU A 54 15.21 -0.85 -10.63
C LEU A 54 16.47 0.03 -10.71
N GLY A 55 17.48 -0.42 -11.45
CA GLY A 55 18.72 0.31 -11.67
C GLY A 55 18.49 1.69 -12.32
N ILE A 56 17.65 1.77 -13.35
CA ILE A 56 17.40 3.02 -14.07
C ILE A 56 16.64 4.05 -13.23
N ILE A 57 15.67 3.65 -12.38
CA ILE A 57 15.02 4.58 -11.45
C ILE A 57 15.99 5.07 -10.39
N VAL A 58 16.86 4.20 -9.86
CA VAL A 58 17.86 4.60 -8.86
C VAL A 58 18.89 5.57 -9.43
N GLN A 59 19.24 5.45 -10.71
CA GLN A 59 20.24 6.30 -11.38
C GLN A 59 19.63 7.60 -11.94
N HIS A 60 18.46 7.52 -12.56
CA HIS A 60 17.88 8.61 -13.35
C HIS A 60 16.59 9.18 -12.76
N GLY A 61 16.07 8.60 -11.67
CA GLY A 61 14.86 9.06 -10.99
C GLY A 61 13.66 9.10 -11.92
N SER A 62 12.93 10.22 -11.91
CA SER A 62 11.71 10.39 -12.71
C SER A 62 11.92 10.38 -14.22
N GLN A 63 13.15 10.61 -14.70
CA GLN A 63 13.45 10.58 -16.14
C GLN A 63 13.33 9.17 -16.73
N ALA A 64 13.44 8.12 -15.90
CA ALA A 64 13.31 6.73 -16.32
C ALA A 64 11.86 6.21 -16.26
N ALA A 65 10.88 7.04 -15.87
CA ALA A 65 9.49 6.60 -15.69
C ALA A 65 8.84 6.11 -17.00
N GLU A 66 9.08 6.81 -18.11
CA GLU A 66 8.56 6.44 -19.43
C GLU A 66 9.15 5.10 -19.89
N GLU A 67 10.47 4.93 -19.76
CA GLU A 67 11.15 3.68 -20.11
C GLU A 67 10.67 2.48 -19.27
N VAL A 68 10.42 2.68 -17.97
CA VAL A 68 9.84 1.63 -17.11
C VAL A 68 8.47 1.22 -17.62
N LEU A 69 7.61 2.18 -17.96
CA LEU A 69 6.24 1.91 -18.43
C LEU A 69 6.22 1.27 -19.83
N GLU A 70 7.08 1.71 -20.74
CA GLU A 70 7.26 1.10 -22.06
C GLU A 70 7.73 -0.36 -21.96
N THR A 71 8.67 -0.62 -21.04
CA THR A 71 9.18 -1.98 -20.80
C THR A 71 8.08 -2.86 -20.20
N MET A 72 7.32 -2.36 -19.21
CA MET A 72 6.16 -3.07 -18.67
C MET A 72 5.08 -3.32 -19.74
N ALA A 73 4.86 -2.39 -20.67
CA ALA A 73 3.86 -2.54 -21.71
C ALA A 73 4.26 -3.58 -22.78
N SER A 74 5.57 -3.73 -23.03
CA SER A 74 6.10 -4.64 -24.06
C SER A 74 6.48 -6.02 -23.53
N ASP A 75 6.69 -6.18 -22.23
CA ASP A 75 7.15 -7.44 -21.62
C ASP A 75 6.33 -7.84 -20.40
N GLY A 76 5.40 -8.78 -20.61
CA GLY A 76 4.52 -9.33 -19.59
C GLY A 76 5.16 -10.35 -18.62
N ARG A 77 6.48 -10.58 -18.67
CA ARG A 77 7.13 -11.52 -17.75
C ARG A 77 6.98 -11.08 -16.30
N ARG A 78 6.76 -12.05 -15.41
CA ARG A 78 6.57 -11.82 -13.96
C ARG A 78 7.67 -10.97 -13.33
N ALA A 79 8.92 -11.24 -13.68
CA ALA A 79 10.07 -10.50 -13.17
C ALA A 79 10.03 -9.02 -13.61
N VAL A 80 9.78 -8.76 -14.89
CA VAL A 80 9.67 -7.40 -15.43
C VAL A 80 8.51 -6.64 -14.80
N GLN A 81 7.33 -7.25 -14.72
CA GLN A 81 6.16 -6.61 -14.11
C GLN A 81 6.36 -6.30 -12.63
N ALA A 82 6.90 -7.25 -11.86
CA ALA A 82 7.17 -7.04 -10.43
C ALA A 82 8.17 -5.89 -10.22
N LYS A 83 9.26 -5.88 -10.98
CA LYS A 83 10.30 -4.87 -10.87
C LYS A 83 9.87 -3.52 -11.41
N GLY A 84 9.03 -3.48 -12.45
CA GLY A 84 8.39 -2.27 -12.95
C GLY A 84 7.44 -1.66 -11.92
N CYS A 85 6.57 -2.46 -11.29
CA CYS A 85 5.75 -1.99 -10.17
C CYS A 85 6.61 -1.47 -9.01
N ALA A 86 7.68 -2.18 -8.64
CA ALA A 86 8.58 -1.74 -7.57
C ALA A 86 9.31 -0.43 -7.92
N ALA A 87 9.75 -0.27 -9.17
CA ALA A 87 10.34 0.95 -9.70
C ALA A 87 9.37 2.15 -9.60
N LEU A 88 8.11 1.95 -9.99
CA LEU A 88 7.05 2.95 -9.86
C LEU A 88 6.72 3.26 -8.39
N ALA A 89 6.75 2.27 -7.50
CA ALA A 89 6.55 2.48 -6.06
C ALA A 89 7.65 3.38 -5.47
N ILE A 90 8.92 3.12 -5.80
CA ILE A 90 10.07 3.94 -5.37
C ILE A 90 9.93 5.37 -5.90
N LEU A 91 9.58 5.50 -7.19
CA LEU A 91 9.39 6.81 -7.82
C LEU A 91 8.29 7.62 -7.12
N ALA A 92 7.18 6.96 -6.77
CA ALA A 92 6.03 7.58 -6.11
C ALA A 92 6.23 7.90 -4.62
N GLU A 93 7.36 7.53 -4.01
CA GLU A 93 7.70 7.95 -2.65
C GLU A 93 7.92 9.47 -2.54
N LYS A 94 8.29 10.13 -3.65
CA LYS A 94 8.50 11.57 -3.74
C LYS A 94 7.41 12.21 -4.60
N ASP A 95 6.92 13.39 -4.21
CA ASP A 95 5.80 14.02 -4.89
C ASP A 95 6.11 14.36 -6.36
N ALA A 96 7.33 14.80 -6.67
CA ALA A 96 7.76 15.05 -8.04
C ALA A 96 7.73 13.76 -8.90
N GLY A 97 8.22 12.65 -8.34
CA GLY A 97 8.19 11.35 -9.03
C GLY A 97 6.77 10.81 -9.18
N ARG A 98 5.95 10.96 -8.14
CA ARG A 98 4.52 10.62 -8.19
C ARG A 98 3.79 11.39 -9.28
N ALA A 99 4.00 12.71 -9.36
CA ALA A 99 3.38 13.55 -10.39
C ALA A 99 3.75 13.11 -11.80
N VAL A 100 5.03 12.75 -12.03
CA VAL A 100 5.47 12.19 -13.32
C VAL A 100 4.81 10.84 -13.60
N ALA A 101 4.80 9.92 -12.63
CA ALA A 101 4.18 8.61 -12.80
C ALA A 101 2.67 8.71 -13.11
N LEU A 102 1.94 9.59 -12.41
CA LEU A 102 0.53 9.86 -12.67
C LEU A 102 0.31 10.44 -14.08
N GLY A 103 1.13 11.42 -14.47
CA GLY A 103 1.10 12.01 -15.81
C GLY A 103 1.36 11.02 -16.96
N LEU A 104 2.03 9.90 -16.65
CA LEU A 104 2.30 8.80 -17.59
C LEU A 104 1.32 7.61 -17.43
N HIS A 105 0.21 7.79 -16.71
CA HIS A 105 -0.81 6.75 -16.51
C HIS A 105 -0.31 5.49 -15.78
N ALA A 106 0.68 5.63 -14.89
CA ALA A 106 1.27 4.51 -14.16
C ALA A 106 0.24 3.67 -13.37
N VAL A 107 -0.85 4.28 -12.90
CA VAL A 107 -1.94 3.56 -12.21
C VAL A 107 -2.53 2.47 -13.11
N LEU A 108 -2.77 2.74 -14.39
CA LEU A 108 -3.32 1.76 -15.33
C LEU A 108 -2.34 0.61 -15.59
N ALA A 109 -1.04 0.93 -15.73
CA ALA A 109 -0.01 -0.07 -15.92
C ALA A 109 0.10 -1.01 -14.71
N VAL A 110 0.09 -0.47 -13.49
CA VAL A 110 0.14 -1.26 -12.24
C VAL A 110 -1.09 -2.15 -12.11
N LEU A 111 -2.30 -1.62 -12.35
CA LEU A 111 -3.53 -2.41 -12.27
C LEU A 111 -3.56 -3.54 -13.31
N SER A 112 -3.12 -3.25 -14.54
CA SER A 112 -3.04 -4.24 -15.62
C SER A 112 -2.06 -5.36 -15.26
N ALA A 113 -0.90 -5.02 -14.68
CA ALA A 113 0.09 -5.98 -14.22
C ALA A 113 -0.47 -6.88 -13.10
N MET A 114 -1.14 -6.29 -12.10
CA MET A 114 -1.75 -7.02 -11.00
C MET A 114 -2.88 -7.94 -11.48
N GLU A 115 -3.69 -7.52 -12.45
CA GLU A 115 -4.76 -8.34 -13.01
C GLU A 115 -4.21 -9.51 -13.84
N ALA A 116 -3.26 -9.23 -14.74
CA ALA A 116 -2.69 -10.25 -15.63
C ALA A 116 -1.89 -11.33 -14.86
N LEU A 117 -1.30 -10.96 -13.72
CA LEU A 117 -0.42 -11.82 -12.94
C LEU A 117 -0.91 -11.98 -11.49
N LEU A 118 -2.22 -12.25 -11.35
CA LEU A 118 -2.86 -12.46 -10.05
C LEU A 118 -2.21 -13.60 -9.25
N ASP A 119 -1.61 -14.59 -9.91
CA ASP A 119 -0.94 -15.72 -9.28
C ASP A 119 0.53 -15.45 -8.90
N ALA A 120 1.08 -14.27 -9.21
CA ALA A 120 2.46 -13.91 -8.95
C ALA A 120 2.58 -13.00 -7.70
N PRO A 121 2.93 -13.54 -6.52
CA PRO A 121 2.93 -12.77 -5.27
C PRO A 121 3.88 -11.56 -5.29
N ALA A 122 5.01 -11.67 -6.00
CA ALA A 122 5.94 -10.54 -6.15
C ALA A 122 5.31 -9.36 -6.91
N VAL A 123 4.55 -9.62 -7.98
CA VAL A 123 3.83 -8.58 -8.73
C VAL A 123 2.75 -7.96 -7.85
N GLN A 124 2.02 -8.79 -7.11
CA GLN A 124 0.97 -8.31 -6.20
C GLN A 124 1.52 -7.41 -5.08
N ALA A 125 2.60 -7.83 -4.41
CA ALA A 125 3.21 -7.03 -3.34
C ALA A 125 3.75 -5.70 -3.86
N SER A 126 4.49 -5.72 -4.99
CA SER A 126 5.02 -4.51 -5.62
C SER A 126 3.90 -3.61 -6.15
N GLY A 127 2.85 -4.19 -6.72
CA GLY A 127 1.68 -3.47 -7.20
C GLY A 127 0.91 -2.78 -6.08
N CYS A 128 0.62 -3.48 -4.98
CA CYS A 128 0.04 -2.87 -3.77
C CYS A 128 0.91 -1.71 -3.26
N SER A 129 2.24 -1.90 -3.18
CA SER A 129 3.15 -0.83 -2.78
C SER A 129 3.12 0.37 -3.73
N ALA A 130 3.03 0.14 -5.03
CA ALA A 130 2.95 1.21 -6.03
C ALA A 130 1.64 1.98 -5.92
N LEU A 131 0.49 1.29 -5.86
CA LEU A 131 -0.82 1.93 -5.68
C LEU A 131 -0.89 2.71 -4.37
N GLY A 132 -0.38 2.15 -3.27
CA GLY A 132 -0.35 2.81 -1.96
C GLY A 132 0.49 4.09 -1.95
N ASN A 133 1.54 4.17 -2.77
CA ASN A 133 2.35 5.39 -2.92
C ASN A 133 1.75 6.36 -3.94
N LEU A 134 1.13 5.86 -5.01
CA LEU A 134 0.49 6.67 -6.05
C LEU A 134 -0.80 7.35 -5.57
N CYS A 135 -1.53 6.75 -4.62
CA CYS A 135 -2.81 7.27 -4.14
C CYS A 135 -2.71 8.46 -3.18
N LEU A 136 -1.53 9.05 -3.01
CA LEU A 136 -1.31 10.18 -2.12
C LEU A 136 -1.47 11.52 -2.86
N GLY A 137 -2.16 12.48 -2.24
CA GLY A 137 -2.46 13.77 -2.85
C GLY A 137 -3.40 13.62 -4.05
N ALA A 138 -3.05 14.22 -5.20
CA ALA A 138 -3.89 14.22 -6.40
C ALA A 138 -4.15 12.81 -6.98
N GLY A 139 -3.26 11.84 -6.73
CA GLY A 139 -3.40 10.48 -7.27
C GLY A 139 -4.47 9.63 -6.59
N ALA A 140 -5.02 10.06 -5.43
CA ALA A 140 -6.09 9.34 -4.75
C ALA A 140 -7.29 9.09 -5.68
N SER A 141 -7.74 10.13 -6.39
CA SER A 141 -8.89 10.03 -7.30
C SER A 141 -8.63 9.06 -8.46
N GLU A 142 -7.40 9.03 -8.99
CA GLU A 142 -7.02 8.14 -10.09
C GLU A 142 -7.01 6.68 -9.66
N VAL A 143 -6.39 6.38 -8.52
CA VAL A 143 -6.34 5.00 -7.99
C VAL A 143 -7.74 4.51 -7.62
N LEU A 144 -8.58 5.35 -7.02
CA LEU A 144 -9.97 5.01 -6.71
C LEU A 144 -10.79 4.73 -7.98
N LYS A 145 -10.75 5.62 -8.97
CA LYS A 145 -11.48 5.45 -10.24
C LYS A 145 -11.00 4.25 -11.05
N GLY A 146 -9.72 3.91 -10.93
CA GLY A 146 -9.13 2.73 -11.56
C GLY A 146 -9.51 1.40 -10.90
N GLY A 147 -10.20 1.42 -9.75
CA GLY A 147 -10.54 0.19 -9.02
C GLY A 147 -9.39 -0.35 -8.15
N GLY A 148 -8.49 0.53 -7.69
CA GLY A 148 -7.32 0.14 -6.90
C GLY A 148 -7.65 -0.56 -5.59
N ILE A 149 -8.76 -0.22 -4.92
CA ILE A 149 -9.21 -0.91 -3.70
C ILE A 149 -9.50 -2.38 -4.00
N ASP A 150 -10.35 -2.66 -4.98
CA ASP A 150 -10.70 -4.02 -5.38
C ASP A 150 -9.48 -4.82 -5.85
N ALA A 151 -8.57 -4.20 -6.61
CA ALA A 151 -7.31 -4.84 -7.01
C ALA A 151 -6.45 -5.26 -5.80
N VAL A 152 -6.30 -4.39 -4.79
CA VAL A 152 -5.56 -4.71 -3.57
C VAL A 152 -6.25 -5.81 -2.76
N ILE A 153 -7.58 -5.77 -2.63
CA ILE A 153 -8.34 -6.83 -1.92
C ILE A 153 -8.19 -8.17 -2.65
N ARG A 154 -8.27 -8.19 -3.98
CA ARG A 154 -8.06 -9.40 -4.80
C ARG A 154 -6.66 -9.96 -4.61
N ALA A 155 -5.63 -9.10 -4.60
CA ALA A 155 -4.25 -9.48 -4.32
C ALA A 155 -4.11 -10.17 -2.95
N MET A 156 -4.63 -9.55 -1.89
CA MET A 156 -4.58 -10.09 -0.53
C MET A 156 -5.34 -11.42 -0.41
N LYS A 157 -6.49 -11.57 -1.10
CA LYS A 157 -7.27 -12.82 -1.11
C LYS A 157 -6.58 -13.95 -1.89
N ALA A 158 -5.89 -13.62 -2.98
CA ALA A 158 -5.15 -14.60 -3.78
C ALA A 158 -3.91 -15.14 -3.03
N HIS A 159 -3.32 -14.33 -2.14
CA HIS A 159 -2.07 -14.65 -1.45
C HIS A 159 -2.16 -14.51 0.08
N PRO A 160 -3.04 -15.25 0.76
CA PRO A 160 -3.32 -15.07 2.19
C PRO A 160 -2.13 -15.40 3.10
N ALA A 161 -1.20 -16.24 2.65
CA ALA A 161 0.00 -16.63 3.41
C ALA A 161 1.25 -15.79 3.07
N GLU A 162 1.19 -14.96 2.03
CA GLU A 162 2.34 -14.19 1.56
C GLU A 162 2.47 -12.90 2.35
N VAL A 163 3.40 -12.88 3.30
CA VAL A 163 3.64 -11.77 4.24
C VAL A 163 3.78 -10.43 3.53
N ALA A 164 4.55 -10.40 2.43
CA ALA A 164 4.78 -9.17 1.68
C ALA A 164 3.50 -8.64 1.01
N VAL A 165 2.63 -9.51 0.49
CA VAL A 165 1.36 -9.10 -0.10
C VAL A 165 0.42 -8.56 0.96
N GLN A 166 0.34 -9.23 2.12
CA GLN A 166 -0.52 -8.76 3.22
C GLN A 166 -0.04 -7.43 3.80
N GLU A 167 1.26 -7.28 4.05
CA GLU A 167 1.86 -6.03 4.54
C GLU A 167 1.59 -4.86 3.58
N LYS A 168 1.92 -5.02 2.30
CA LYS A 168 1.75 -3.96 1.29
C LYS A 168 0.29 -3.71 0.95
N GLY A 169 -0.56 -4.74 1.03
CA GLY A 169 -2.00 -4.61 0.85
C GLY A 169 -2.63 -3.77 1.96
N CYS A 170 -2.32 -4.06 3.23
CA CYS A 170 -2.75 -3.25 4.37
C CYS A 170 -2.30 -1.80 4.23
N LEU A 171 -1.01 -1.56 3.91
CA LEU A 171 -0.48 -0.21 3.67
C LEU A 171 -1.25 0.53 2.57
N ALA A 172 -1.53 -0.13 1.44
CA ALA A 172 -2.22 0.50 0.32
C ALA A 172 -3.67 0.85 0.66
N LEU A 173 -4.40 -0.05 1.32
CA LEU A 173 -5.77 0.21 1.78
C LEU A 173 -5.81 1.32 2.83
N GLY A 174 -4.85 1.35 3.75
CA GLY A 174 -4.72 2.40 4.75
C GLY A 174 -4.48 3.78 4.13
N ASN A 175 -3.61 3.87 3.12
CA ASN A 175 -3.37 5.14 2.41
C ASN A 175 -4.60 5.56 1.57
N LEU A 176 -5.29 4.61 0.93
CA LEU A 176 -6.51 4.89 0.17
C LEU A 176 -7.65 5.37 1.07
N ALA A 177 -7.74 4.86 2.30
CA ALA A 177 -8.75 5.22 3.29
C ALA A 177 -8.51 6.59 3.97
N PHE A 178 -7.50 7.34 3.58
CA PHE A 178 -7.12 8.56 4.27
C PHE A 178 -8.10 9.73 4.03
N THR A 179 -8.76 9.76 2.87
CA THR A 179 -9.78 10.77 2.53
C THR A 179 -11.18 10.26 2.87
N ASP A 180 -12.17 11.15 3.05
CA ASP A 180 -13.57 10.75 3.28
C ASP A 180 -14.11 9.83 2.18
N GLN A 181 -13.83 10.20 0.91
CA GLN A 181 -14.24 9.42 -0.24
C GLN A 181 -13.56 8.06 -0.26
N GLY A 182 -12.26 8.04 0.04
CA GLY A 182 -11.46 6.82 0.06
C GLY A 182 -11.86 5.88 1.19
N GLU A 183 -12.10 6.40 2.40
CA GLU A 183 -12.62 5.61 3.52
C GLU A 183 -13.96 4.99 3.15
N THR A 184 -14.91 5.80 2.69
CA THR A 184 -16.26 5.34 2.33
C THR A 184 -16.17 4.22 1.30
N ALA A 185 -15.42 4.43 0.21
CA ALA A 185 -15.24 3.45 -0.84
C ALA A 185 -14.53 2.17 -0.34
N ALA A 186 -13.55 2.31 0.56
CA ALA A 186 -12.80 1.18 1.10
C ALA A 186 -13.64 0.34 2.06
N VAL A 187 -14.45 0.97 2.92
CA VAL A 187 -15.41 0.29 3.80
C VAL A 187 -16.48 -0.43 2.98
N GLU A 188 -17.08 0.24 1.99
CA GLU A 188 -18.11 -0.35 1.11
C GLU A 188 -17.60 -1.57 0.33
N GLN A 189 -16.33 -1.56 -0.07
CA GLN A 189 -15.69 -2.68 -0.79
C GLN A 189 -15.18 -3.79 0.15
N GLY A 190 -15.31 -3.65 1.47
CA GLY A 190 -14.92 -4.68 2.43
C GLY A 190 -13.43 -4.70 2.80
N SER A 191 -12.74 -3.56 2.72
CA SER A 191 -11.33 -3.45 3.10
C SER A 191 -11.10 -3.83 4.57
N VAL A 192 -12.04 -3.49 5.46
CA VAL A 192 -11.96 -3.82 6.89
C VAL A 192 -11.87 -5.33 7.10
N ALA A 193 -12.74 -6.11 6.44
CA ALA A 193 -12.72 -7.56 6.52
C ALA A 193 -11.42 -8.15 5.95
N ALA A 194 -10.94 -7.63 4.82
CA ALA A 194 -9.68 -8.08 4.21
C ALA A 194 -8.47 -7.85 5.15
N ILE A 195 -8.40 -6.67 5.78
CA ILE A 195 -7.34 -6.33 6.75
C ILE A 195 -7.48 -7.17 8.02
N ALA A 196 -8.70 -7.40 8.50
CA ALA A 196 -8.93 -8.22 9.69
C ALA A 196 -8.47 -9.67 9.48
N VAL A 197 -8.72 -10.24 8.31
CA VAL A 197 -8.22 -11.58 7.91
C VAL A 197 -6.69 -11.60 7.90
N ALA A 198 -6.04 -10.59 7.31
CA ALA A 198 -4.58 -10.49 7.28
C ALA A 198 -3.97 -10.42 8.68
N LEU A 199 -4.52 -9.54 9.53
CA LEU A 199 -4.09 -9.34 10.91
C LEU A 199 -4.25 -10.63 11.73
N LYS A 200 -5.38 -11.32 11.59
CA LYS A 200 -5.66 -12.58 12.28
C LYS A 200 -4.72 -13.71 11.83
N ALA A 201 -4.43 -13.79 10.54
CA ALA A 201 -3.62 -14.87 9.98
C ALA A 201 -2.13 -14.70 10.28
N LEU A 202 -1.61 -13.47 10.16
CA LEU A 202 -0.16 -13.23 10.13
C LEU A 202 0.33 -12.27 11.22
N GLY A 203 -0.54 -11.45 11.82
CA GLY A 203 -0.14 -10.36 12.70
C GLY A 203 0.63 -10.81 13.94
N ALA A 204 0.32 -11.98 14.49
CA ALA A 204 1.03 -12.50 15.67
C ALA A 204 2.50 -12.86 15.38
N GLN A 205 2.82 -13.22 14.14
CA GLN A 205 4.15 -13.69 13.74
C GLN A 205 4.93 -12.62 12.98
N HIS A 206 4.24 -11.69 12.33
CA HIS A 206 4.84 -10.69 11.45
C HIS A 206 4.47 -9.29 11.92
N ALA A 207 5.36 -8.69 12.72
CA ALA A 207 5.16 -7.37 13.33
C ALA A 207 4.82 -6.29 12.29
N LYS A 208 5.40 -6.35 11.09
CA LYS A 208 5.10 -5.39 10.01
C LYS A 208 3.70 -5.53 9.43
N VAL A 209 3.18 -6.76 9.30
CA VAL A 209 1.79 -6.96 8.92
C VAL A 209 0.86 -6.42 10.01
N ALA A 210 1.18 -6.66 11.28
CA ALA A 210 0.37 -6.16 12.38
C ALA A 210 0.34 -4.62 12.44
N GLU A 211 1.50 -3.98 12.27
CA GLU A 211 1.63 -2.51 12.25
C GLU A 211 0.79 -1.90 11.14
N GLU A 212 1.01 -2.33 9.89
CA GLU A 212 0.29 -1.77 8.73
C GLU A 212 -1.21 -2.09 8.77
N ALA A 213 -1.61 -3.25 9.28
CA ALA A 213 -3.02 -3.59 9.43
C ALA A 213 -3.72 -2.74 10.48
N CYS A 214 -3.13 -2.57 11.66
CA CYS A 214 -3.69 -1.73 12.73
C CYS A 214 -3.77 -0.27 12.31
N ASP A 215 -2.77 0.24 11.59
CA ASP A 215 -2.76 1.59 11.06
C ASP A 215 -3.83 1.79 9.98
N ALA A 216 -3.98 0.84 9.06
CA ALA A 216 -5.03 0.88 8.06
C ALA A 216 -6.43 0.86 8.69
N LEU A 217 -6.62 0.04 9.73
CA LEU A 217 -7.87 0.02 10.50
C LEU A 217 -8.13 1.36 11.21
N ALA A 218 -7.11 2.02 11.76
CA ALA A 218 -7.26 3.33 12.37
C ALA A 218 -7.80 4.39 11.39
N ASN A 219 -7.35 4.37 10.14
CA ASN A 219 -7.88 5.25 9.10
C ASN A 219 -9.32 4.87 8.70
N LEU A 220 -9.62 3.57 8.66
CA LEU A 220 -10.92 3.04 8.23
C LEU A 220 -12.02 3.18 9.27
N VAL A 221 -11.73 3.50 10.54
CA VAL A 221 -12.73 3.61 11.62
C VAL A 221 -12.98 5.03 12.09
N ALA A 222 -12.60 6.02 11.29
CA ALA A 222 -12.93 7.41 11.59
C ALA A 222 -14.46 7.64 11.52
N GLY A 223 -15.12 7.04 10.53
CA GLY A 223 -16.56 7.04 10.33
C GLY A 223 -17.26 5.88 11.02
N GLU A 224 -18.58 6.01 11.16
CA GLU A 224 -19.39 5.02 11.86
C GLU A 224 -19.47 3.68 11.12
N ALA A 225 -19.59 3.72 9.79
CA ALA A 225 -19.66 2.52 8.97
C ALA A 225 -18.42 1.64 9.16
N GLY A 226 -17.24 2.25 9.19
CA GLY A 226 -15.98 1.58 9.46
C GLY A 226 -15.90 0.95 10.85
N LYS A 227 -16.33 1.67 11.89
CA LYS A 227 -16.43 1.13 13.26
C LYS A 227 -17.34 -0.10 13.31
N GLN A 228 -18.52 -0.02 12.70
CA GLN A 228 -19.46 -1.14 12.65
C GLN A 228 -18.88 -2.33 11.88
N ALA A 229 -18.23 -2.08 10.74
CA ALA A 229 -17.54 -3.11 9.99
C ALA A 229 -16.44 -3.79 10.82
N LEU A 230 -15.64 -3.02 11.56
CA LEU A 230 -14.57 -3.59 12.39
C LEU A 230 -15.14 -4.39 13.58
N LEU A 231 -16.24 -3.93 14.18
CA LEU A 231 -16.93 -4.68 15.23
C LEU A 231 -17.51 -6.01 14.73
N ALA A 232 -17.99 -6.06 13.48
CA ALA A 232 -18.47 -7.29 12.86
C ALA A 232 -17.35 -8.33 12.64
N GLU A 233 -16.09 -7.89 12.62
CA GLU A 233 -14.88 -8.72 12.46
C GLU A 233 -14.18 -9.02 13.82
N ASP A 234 -14.92 -8.95 14.93
CA ASP A 234 -14.37 -9.10 16.30
C ASP A 234 -13.20 -8.14 16.61
N GLY A 235 -13.26 -6.92 16.06
CA GLY A 235 -12.14 -5.96 16.09
C GLY A 235 -11.59 -5.63 17.47
N VAL A 236 -12.40 -5.67 18.53
CA VAL A 236 -11.93 -5.48 19.91
C VAL A 236 -10.98 -6.60 20.34
N VAL A 237 -11.30 -7.85 20.00
CA VAL A 237 -10.44 -9.01 20.29
C VAL A 237 -9.20 -8.96 19.40
N LEU A 238 -9.39 -8.67 18.13
CA LEU A 238 -8.32 -8.63 17.13
C LEU A 238 -7.25 -7.60 17.49
N LEU A 239 -7.63 -6.35 17.74
CA LEU A 239 -6.69 -5.30 18.13
C LEU A 239 -6.13 -5.54 19.54
N GLY A 240 -6.92 -6.16 20.43
CA GLY A 240 -6.48 -6.51 21.79
C GLY A 240 -5.30 -7.49 21.81
N ALA A 241 -5.10 -8.27 20.75
CA ALA A 241 -3.94 -9.15 20.58
C ALA A 241 -2.64 -8.39 20.27
N HIS A 242 -2.71 -7.08 19.98
CA HIS A 242 -1.57 -6.24 19.57
C HIS A 242 -1.37 -5.01 20.47
N PRO A 243 -1.22 -5.17 21.81
CA PRO A 243 -1.15 -4.04 22.74
C PRO A 243 0.12 -3.17 22.59
N GLY A 244 1.14 -3.65 21.88
CA GLY A 244 2.35 -2.90 21.59
C GLY A 244 2.23 -1.93 20.41
N ILE A 245 1.10 -1.93 19.70
CA ILE A 245 0.87 -1.07 18.53
C ILE A 245 -0.03 0.10 18.94
N ALA A 246 0.47 1.32 18.79
CA ALA A 246 -0.20 2.54 19.24
C ALA A 246 -1.59 2.71 18.60
N SER A 247 -1.68 2.54 17.27
CA SER A 247 -2.95 2.63 16.53
C SER A 247 -3.99 1.61 16.99
N ALA A 248 -3.57 0.40 17.34
CA ALA A 248 -4.46 -0.61 17.91
C ALA A 248 -5.05 -0.15 19.26
N VAL A 249 -4.22 0.42 20.13
CA VAL A 249 -4.64 0.94 21.44
C VAL A 249 -5.60 2.12 21.28
N GLU A 250 -5.30 3.04 20.37
CA GLU A 250 -6.15 4.20 20.07
C GLU A 250 -7.52 3.78 19.56
N VAL A 251 -7.56 2.87 18.58
CA VAL A 251 -8.82 2.37 18.03
C VAL A 251 -9.63 1.62 19.10
N LEU A 252 -8.99 0.81 19.95
CA LEU A 252 -9.66 0.13 21.06
C LEU A 252 -10.32 1.12 22.04
N ALA A 253 -9.62 2.21 22.37
CA ALA A 253 -10.17 3.23 23.24
C ALA A 253 -11.42 3.89 22.61
N GLU A 254 -11.39 4.16 21.31
CA GLU A 254 -12.53 4.71 20.57
C GLU A 254 -13.71 3.75 20.47
N LEU A 255 -13.47 2.45 20.24
CA LEU A 255 -14.53 1.44 20.19
C LEU A 255 -15.20 1.25 21.57
N ARG A 256 -14.42 1.26 22.66
CA ARG A 256 -14.92 1.06 24.04
C ARG A 256 -15.74 2.24 24.56
N LYS A 257 -15.32 3.48 24.29
CA LYS A 257 -16.09 4.70 24.62
C LYS A 257 -17.53 4.63 24.09
N LYS A 258 -17.73 3.95 22.96
CA LYS A 258 -19.05 3.81 22.34
C LYS A 258 -19.90 2.69 22.94
N GLN A 259 -19.28 1.71 23.58
CA GLN A 259 -19.95 0.61 24.28
C GLN A 259 -20.32 0.95 25.74
N GLY A 260 -19.86 2.10 26.26
CA GLY A 260 -20.18 2.56 27.61
C GLY A 260 -19.32 1.95 28.72
N GLU A 261 -18.17 1.37 28.35
CA GLU A 261 -17.09 0.92 29.25
C GLU A 261 -16.01 2.01 29.40
#